data_AF-A0A8H6ARM9-F1
#
_entry.id   AF-A0A8H6ARM9-F1
#
_cell.length_a   1.000
_cell.length_b   1.000
_cell.length_c   1.000
_cell.angle_alpha   90.00
_cell.angle_beta   90.00
_cell.angle_gamma   90.00
#
_symmetry.space_group_name_H-M   'P 1'
#
loop_
_entity.id
_entity.type
_entity.pdbx_description
1 polymer ?
#
loop_
_entity_poly.entity_id
_entity_poly.type
_entity_poly.pdbx_seq_one_letter_code
_entity_poly.pdbx_strand_id
1 'polypeptide(L)'
;MASTSSLSKVLNTMTTTKKTLLRKLAASKVNFYRHSLKPVLQAVYALYQIGYLKPGMLLDPVLINTIAGWWKMTGAELRETVQNENLYHDSDGLTRIECIHLLLKDVIWIWNGKEGENDVNDLSMSRSILEISAAIKLNPQVIDLLLSSVYADAILRHDDKIRFPGSRQLITLDDFTEGFPETFANMGSKREIAEALSKAPECLKLVKHLSENYGGYLIPANGKLVIPGFPDSVRQFVVGQAPKHSSDTSQNPNDEMSGPMVLFHGTTLSYLPGILLNGLKAKSEKIGDKISTLFMAEEPASSYYYVGRRVIKSLWEPDVHSYCGVLLACELSRTRKPDWDYEIHPDGDVQIGRPQPIHIFGPEDTRFIKVRYVFILPYYVSFNYKLAPTLSTLTPLMLKAFKSKIFQRV
;
A
#
# COMPACT_ATOMS: atom_id res chain seq x y z
N MET A 1 -16.17 10.71 -31.84
CA MET A 1 -17.40 11.43 -31.41
C MET A 1 -18.50 10.42 -31.12
N ALA A 2 -18.73 10.06 -29.85
CA ALA A 2 -19.84 9.15 -29.48
C ALA A 2 -21.18 9.87 -29.67
N SER A 3 -22.15 9.23 -30.32
CA SER A 3 -23.44 9.88 -30.64
C SER A 3 -24.13 10.43 -29.38
N THR A 4 -24.58 11.69 -29.46
CA THR A 4 -25.47 12.38 -28.52
C THR A 4 -26.72 11.56 -28.15
N SER A 5 -27.07 10.53 -28.93
CA SER A 5 -28.18 9.61 -28.66
C SER A 5 -27.99 8.73 -27.42
N SER A 6 -26.74 8.37 -27.06
CA SER A 6 -26.43 7.50 -25.92
C SER A 6 -26.67 8.19 -24.57
N LEU A 7 -26.30 9.47 -24.46
CA LEU A 7 -26.46 10.29 -23.25
C LEU A 7 -27.93 10.53 -22.89
N SER A 8 -28.77 10.84 -23.89
CA SER A 8 -30.22 11.04 -23.67
C SER A 8 -30.93 9.81 -23.09
N LYS A 9 -30.42 8.60 -23.39
CA LYS A 9 -30.98 7.32 -22.95
C LYS A 9 -30.63 6.99 -21.50
N VAL A 10 -29.41 7.29 -21.05
CA VAL A 10 -28.99 7.17 -19.65
C VAL A 10 -29.73 8.19 -18.76
N LEU A 11 -30.00 9.39 -19.30
CA LEU A 11 -30.72 10.48 -18.63
C LEU A 11 -32.06 10.04 -18.03
N ASN A 12 -32.79 9.17 -18.74
CA ASN A 12 -34.11 8.70 -18.32
C ASN A 12 -34.08 7.77 -17.10
N THR A 13 -32.92 7.25 -16.67
CA THR A 13 -32.86 6.23 -15.62
C THR A 13 -32.98 6.79 -14.19
N MET A 14 -32.63 8.07 -13.96
CA MET A 14 -32.61 8.70 -12.64
C MET A 14 -34.01 8.96 -12.08
N THR A 15 -34.89 9.51 -12.91
CA THR A 15 -36.27 9.89 -12.55
C THR A 15 -37.26 8.72 -12.70
N THR A 16 -36.87 7.63 -13.36
CA THR A 16 -37.74 6.47 -13.57
C THR A 16 -38.04 5.74 -12.24
N THR A 17 -39.30 5.39 -12.02
CA THR A 17 -39.73 4.61 -10.84
C THR A 17 -39.28 3.15 -10.93
N LYS A 18 -39.20 2.44 -9.78
CA LYS A 18 -38.86 1.00 -9.76
C LYS A 18 -39.80 0.18 -10.65
N LYS A 19 -41.11 0.46 -10.61
CA LYS A 19 -42.13 -0.22 -11.43
C LYS A 19 -41.87 -0.05 -12.93
N THR A 20 -41.49 1.15 -13.36
CA THR A 20 -41.19 1.42 -14.76
C THR A 20 -39.87 0.79 -15.21
N LEU A 21 -38.84 0.76 -14.35
CA LEU A 21 -37.59 0.05 -14.63
C LEU A 21 -37.83 -1.45 -14.85
N LEU A 22 -38.62 -2.10 -13.97
CA LEU A 22 -38.97 -3.52 -14.10
C LEU A 22 -39.65 -3.83 -15.44
N ARG A 23 -40.58 -2.97 -15.89
CA ARG A 23 -41.24 -3.12 -17.20
C ARG A 23 -40.25 -2.97 -18.35
N LYS A 24 -39.39 -1.96 -18.31
CA LYS A 24 -38.39 -1.70 -19.34
C LYS A 24 -37.37 -2.84 -19.45
N LEU A 25 -36.89 -3.35 -18.32
CA LEU A 25 -35.97 -4.48 -18.26
C LEU A 25 -36.61 -5.81 -18.73
N ALA A 26 -37.88 -6.03 -18.41
CA ALA A 26 -38.62 -7.19 -18.92
C ALA A 26 -38.79 -7.12 -20.44
N ALA A 27 -39.10 -5.93 -20.97
CA ALA A 27 -39.23 -5.71 -22.41
C ALA A 27 -37.89 -5.86 -23.16
N SER A 28 -36.76 -5.52 -22.52
CA SER A 28 -35.44 -5.67 -23.12
C SER A 28 -34.89 -7.09 -23.13
N LYS A 29 -35.61 -8.08 -22.54
CA LYS A 29 -35.18 -9.49 -22.43
C LYS A 29 -33.79 -9.65 -21.78
N VAL A 30 -33.45 -8.71 -20.91
CA VAL A 30 -32.22 -8.72 -20.13
C VAL A 30 -32.44 -9.58 -18.88
N ASN A 31 -31.42 -10.33 -18.46
CA ASN A 31 -31.47 -11.03 -17.18
C ASN A 31 -31.39 -10.01 -16.03
N PHE A 32 -32.33 -10.07 -15.08
CA PHE A 32 -32.28 -9.27 -13.85
C PHE A 32 -33.10 -9.93 -12.75
N TYR A 33 -32.75 -9.63 -11.50
CA TYR A 33 -33.51 -10.10 -10.35
C TYR A 33 -34.64 -9.10 -10.00
N ARG A 34 -35.90 -9.54 -10.10
CA ARG A 34 -37.08 -8.67 -9.93
C ARG A 34 -37.16 -8.01 -8.56
N HIS A 35 -36.61 -8.64 -7.52
CA HIS A 35 -36.62 -8.09 -6.15
C HIS A 35 -35.43 -7.18 -5.85
N SER A 36 -34.51 -6.98 -6.80
CA SER A 36 -33.38 -6.06 -6.63
C SER A 36 -33.81 -4.64 -6.23
N LEU A 37 -32.92 -3.97 -5.50
CA LEU A 37 -33.11 -2.56 -5.12
C LEU A 37 -33.12 -1.66 -6.37
N LYS A 38 -33.74 -0.48 -6.26
CA LYS A 38 -33.84 0.47 -7.37
C LYS A 38 -32.47 0.82 -7.99
N PRO A 39 -31.40 1.11 -7.23
CA PRO A 39 -30.08 1.41 -7.81
C PRO A 39 -29.50 0.25 -8.63
N VAL A 40 -29.73 -0.99 -8.20
CA VAL A 40 -29.29 -2.18 -8.95
C VAL A 40 -30.04 -2.29 -10.27
N LEU A 41 -31.35 -2.07 -10.27
CA LEU A 41 -32.15 -2.05 -11.50
C LEU A 41 -31.76 -0.90 -12.44
N GLN A 42 -31.39 0.26 -11.87
CA GLN A 42 -30.87 1.39 -12.65
C GLN A 42 -29.53 1.06 -13.30
N ALA A 43 -28.61 0.44 -12.57
CA ALA A 43 -27.32 -0.01 -13.09
C ALA A 43 -27.49 -1.00 -14.26
N VAL A 44 -28.31 -2.05 -14.08
CA VAL A 44 -28.58 -3.04 -15.14
C VAL A 44 -29.20 -2.38 -16.37
N TYR A 45 -30.17 -1.49 -16.17
CA TYR A 45 -30.82 -0.81 -17.30
C TYR A 45 -29.89 0.18 -18.00
N ALA A 46 -29.02 0.89 -17.27
CA ALA A 46 -28.00 1.76 -17.84
C ALA A 46 -27.01 0.98 -18.72
N LEU A 47 -26.51 -0.16 -18.22
CA LEU A 47 -25.65 -1.08 -18.99
C LEU A 47 -26.31 -1.60 -20.28
N TYR A 48 -27.61 -1.88 -20.24
CA TYR A 48 -28.38 -2.21 -21.44
C TYR A 48 -28.49 -1.02 -22.40
N GLN A 49 -28.78 0.19 -21.91
CA GLN A 49 -28.95 1.38 -22.76
C GLN A 49 -27.69 1.78 -23.52
N ILE A 50 -26.52 1.55 -22.92
CA ILE A 50 -25.21 1.82 -23.55
C ILE A 50 -24.67 0.63 -24.33
N GLY A 51 -25.47 -0.44 -24.49
CA GLY A 51 -25.15 -1.58 -25.36
C GLY A 51 -24.17 -2.60 -24.77
N TYR A 52 -23.70 -2.40 -23.54
CA TYR A 52 -22.84 -3.37 -22.86
C TYR A 52 -23.58 -4.69 -22.61
N LEU A 53 -24.80 -4.60 -22.10
CA LEU A 53 -25.56 -5.78 -21.72
C LEU A 53 -26.56 -6.17 -22.79
N LYS A 54 -26.39 -7.35 -23.40
CA LYS A 54 -27.27 -7.90 -24.43
C LYS A 54 -28.27 -8.91 -23.84
N PRO A 55 -29.41 -9.17 -24.52
CA PRO A 55 -30.35 -10.22 -24.10
C PRO A 55 -29.66 -11.57 -23.88
N GLY A 56 -29.97 -12.23 -22.77
CA GLY A 56 -29.38 -13.52 -22.40
C GLY A 56 -27.98 -13.46 -21.75
N MET A 57 -27.29 -12.32 -21.74
CA MET A 57 -26.01 -12.20 -21.03
C MET A 57 -26.19 -12.40 -19.52
N LEU A 58 -25.21 -13.07 -18.90
CA LEU A 58 -25.12 -13.20 -17.46
C LEU A 58 -24.67 -11.87 -16.84
N LEU A 59 -25.24 -11.58 -15.68
CA LEU A 59 -24.93 -10.40 -14.90
C LEU A 59 -23.66 -10.65 -14.06
N ASP A 60 -22.63 -9.81 -14.20
CA ASP A 60 -21.52 -9.77 -13.23
C ASP A 60 -21.98 -9.03 -11.97
N PRO A 61 -22.13 -9.70 -10.82
CA PRO A 61 -22.63 -9.08 -9.61
C PRO A 61 -21.71 -7.97 -9.07
N VAL A 62 -20.40 -8.07 -9.31
CA VAL A 62 -19.41 -7.08 -8.85
C VAL A 62 -19.59 -5.80 -9.64
N LEU A 63 -19.60 -5.88 -10.97
CA LEU A 63 -19.81 -4.72 -11.86
C LEU A 63 -21.12 -4.00 -11.52
N ILE A 64 -22.21 -4.75 -11.36
CA ILE A 64 -23.52 -4.17 -11.09
C ILE A 64 -23.57 -3.49 -9.73
N ASN A 65 -22.96 -4.09 -8.71
CA ASN A 65 -22.94 -3.49 -7.37
C ASN A 65 -22.08 -2.22 -7.34
N THR A 66 -20.95 -2.20 -8.05
CA THR A 66 -20.11 -1.00 -8.23
C THR A 66 -20.92 0.13 -8.86
N ILE A 67 -21.54 -0.14 -10.02
CA ILE A 67 -22.34 0.86 -10.75
C ILE A 67 -23.54 1.31 -9.90
N ALA A 68 -24.22 0.38 -9.23
CA ALA A 68 -25.35 0.71 -8.35
C ALA A 68 -24.95 1.64 -7.19
N GLY A 69 -23.69 1.60 -6.75
CA GLY A 69 -23.13 2.53 -5.79
C GLY A 69 -23.24 3.99 -6.24
N TRP A 70 -22.96 4.28 -7.52
CA TRP A 70 -23.02 5.64 -8.07
C TRP A 70 -24.42 6.24 -8.06
N TRP A 71 -25.46 5.42 -8.20
CA TRP A 71 -26.86 5.87 -8.05
C TRP A 71 -27.26 6.17 -6.61
N LYS A 72 -26.44 5.79 -5.63
CA LYS A 72 -26.61 6.18 -4.23
C LYS A 72 -25.83 7.45 -3.87
N MET A 73 -24.73 7.72 -4.59
CA MET A 73 -23.88 8.90 -4.38
C MET A 73 -24.60 10.22 -4.74
N THR A 74 -24.36 11.26 -3.96
CA THR A 74 -24.71 12.64 -4.24
C THR A 74 -23.98 13.17 -5.48
N GLY A 75 -24.43 14.32 -6.01
CA GLY A 75 -23.75 14.97 -7.14
C GLY A 75 -22.32 15.41 -6.82
N ALA A 76 -22.05 15.79 -5.57
CA ALA A 76 -20.71 16.16 -5.10
C ALA A 76 -19.78 14.94 -5.05
N GLU A 77 -20.21 13.84 -4.42
CA GLU A 77 -19.44 12.58 -4.37
C GLU A 77 -19.13 12.05 -5.77
N LEU A 78 -20.06 12.18 -6.72
CA LEU A 78 -19.83 11.78 -8.11
C LEU A 78 -18.81 12.65 -8.84
N ARG A 79 -18.85 13.97 -8.65
CA ARG A 79 -17.84 14.89 -9.24
C ARG A 79 -16.45 14.63 -8.67
N GLU A 80 -16.37 14.42 -7.36
CA GLU A 80 -15.13 14.05 -6.69
C GLU A 80 -14.60 12.71 -7.23
N THR A 81 -15.48 11.71 -7.42
CA THR A 81 -15.09 10.42 -8.02
C THR A 81 -14.55 10.61 -9.45
N VAL A 82 -15.21 11.43 -10.28
CA VAL A 82 -14.77 11.74 -11.65
C VAL A 82 -13.42 12.45 -11.69
N GLN A 83 -13.19 13.41 -10.78
CA GLN A 83 -11.90 14.08 -10.63
C GLN A 83 -10.82 13.10 -10.17
N ASN A 84 -11.10 12.30 -9.16
CA ASN A 84 -10.15 11.34 -8.58
C ASN A 84 -9.71 10.25 -9.58
N GLU A 85 -10.55 9.93 -10.56
CA GLU A 85 -10.24 9.00 -11.64
C GLU A 85 -9.68 9.72 -12.90
N ASN A 86 -9.39 11.02 -12.82
CA ASN A 86 -8.91 11.87 -13.93
C ASN A 86 -9.75 11.78 -15.21
N LEU A 87 -11.06 11.50 -15.10
CA LEU A 87 -11.91 11.35 -16.28
C LEU A 87 -12.27 12.71 -16.92
N TYR A 88 -12.14 13.80 -16.16
CA TYR A 88 -12.43 15.15 -16.63
C TYR A 88 -11.75 16.21 -15.74
N HIS A 89 -11.01 17.14 -16.34
CA HIS A 89 -10.20 18.14 -15.60
C HIS A 89 -11.00 19.27 -14.95
N ASP A 90 -12.17 19.61 -15.49
CA ASP A 90 -13.06 20.65 -14.95
C ASP A 90 -14.43 20.03 -14.62
N SER A 91 -14.49 19.28 -13.52
CA SER A 91 -15.75 18.64 -13.12
C SER A 91 -16.77 19.62 -12.54
N ASP A 92 -16.37 20.88 -12.30
CA ASP A 92 -17.24 21.92 -11.80
C ASP A 92 -18.25 22.30 -12.89
N GLY A 93 -19.52 22.01 -12.62
CA GLY A 93 -20.60 22.15 -13.59
C GLY A 93 -21.09 20.82 -14.19
N LEU A 94 -20.39 19.69 -13.97
CA LEU A 94 -20.92 18.39 -14.36
C LEU A 94 -22.18 18.07 -13.56
N THR A 95 -23.24 17.76 -14.30
CA THR A 95 -24.46 17.20 -13.75
C THR A 95 -24.19 15.77 -13.26
N ARG A 96 -25.02 15.33 -12.31
CA ARG A 96 -24.96 13.98 -11.75
C ARG A 96 -24.94 12.88 -12.83
N ILE A 97 -25.65 13.11 -13.94
CA ILE A 97 -25.80 12.15 -15.03
C ILE A 97 -24.57 12.14 -15.93
N GLU A 98 -23.97 13.29 -16.19
CA GLU A 98 -22.70 13.36 -16.91
C GLU A 98 -21.59 12.65 -16.14
N CYS A 99 -21.53 12.82 -14.81
CA CYS A 99 -20.59 12.06 -13.98
C CYS A 99 -20.79 10.56 -14.10
N ILE A 100 -22.04 10.08 -13.97
CA ILE A 100 -22.36 8.65 -14.09
C ILE A 100 -22.04 8.13 -15.50
N HIS A 101 -22.26 8.92 -16.54
CA HIS A 101 -21.93 8.53 -17.91
C HIS A 101 -20.43 8.39 -18.11
N LEU A 102 -19.62 9.31 -17.57
CA LEU A 102 -18.17 9.21 -17.58
C LEU A 102 -17.69 7.96 -16.84
N LEU A 103 -18.20 7.73 -15.63
CA LEU A 103 -17.87 6.54 -14.84
C LEU A 103 -18.32 5.23 -15.51
N LEU A 104 -19.50 5.22 -16.14
CA LEU A 104 -19.99 4.07 -16.92
C LEU A 104 -19.08 3.76 -18.11
N LYS A 105 -18.66 4.79 -18.85
CA LYS A 105 -17.75 4.61 -19.98
C LYS A 105 -16.42 4.03 -19.51
N ASP A 106 -15.87 4.58 -18.43
CA ASP A 106 -14.62 4.12 -17.84
C ASP A 106 -14.73 2.66 -17.36
N VAL A 107 -15.73 2.32 -16.54
CA VAL A 107 -15.88 0.96 -16.02
C VAL A 107 -16.20 -0.06 -17.12
N ILE A 108 -16.88 0.34 -18.20
CA ILE A 108 -17.15 -0.55 -19.33
C ILE A 108 -15.91 -0.77 -20.15
N TRP A 109 -15.13 0.27 -20.42
CA TRP A 109 -13.84 0.14 -21.07
C TRP A 109 -12.94 -0.81 -20.29
N ILE A 110 -12.91 -0.67 -18.96
CA ILE A 110 -12.29 -1.59 -18.00
C ILE A 110 -12.86 -3.02 -18.17
N TRP A 111 -14.18 -3.23 -18.13
CA TRP A 111 -14.76 -4.59 -18.14
C TRP A 111 -14.78 -5.30 -19.50
N ASN A 112 -14.78 -4.56 -20.61
CA ASN A 112 -14.84 -5.09 -21.98
C ASN A 112 -13.46 -5.45 -22.52
N GLY A 113 -12.64 -6.18 -21.77
CA GLY A 113 -11.43 -6.81 -22.32
C GLY A 113 -11.67 -7.79 -23.51
N LYS A 114 -12.78 -7.72 -24.26
CA LYS A 114 -13.04 -8.42 -25.51
C LYS A 114 -13.83 -7.54 -26.49
N GLU A 115 -13.24 -7.38 -27.68
CA GLU A 115 -13.85 -7.12 -29.01
C GLU A 115 -15.16 -6.32 -29.03
N GLY A 116 -15.03 -5.00 -28.96
CA GLY A 116 -15.98 -4.08 -29.58
C GLY A 116 -15.28 -3.37 -30.74
N GLU A 117 -15.73 -3.62 -31.96
CA GLU A 117 -15.17 -3.05 -33.20
C GLU A 117 -14.92 -1.54 -33.13
N ASN A 118 -13.80 -1.14 -33.74
CA ASN A 118 -13.47 0.18 -34.30
C ASN A 118 -12.76 1.23 -33.42
N ASP A 119 -11.76 0.83 -32.63
CA ASP A 119 -10.57 1.69 -32.46
C ASP A 119 -9.31 0.81 -32.46
N VAL A 120 -8.50 0.97 -33.50
CA VAL A 120 -7.34 0.11 -33.86
C VAL A 120 -6.18 0.18 -32.85
N ASN A 121 -6.31 0.96 -31.78
CA ASN A 121 -5.26 1.17 -30.78
C ASN A 121 -5.66 0.82 -29.33
N ASP A 122 -6.87 0.28 -29.08
CA ASP A 122 -7.30 0.01 -27.69
C ASP A 122 -6.91 -1.41 -27.25
N LEU A 123 -5.83 -1.49 -26.45
CA LEU A 123 -5.36 -2.71 -25.82
C LEU A 123 -6.43 -3.24 -24.85
N SER A 124 -7.05 -4.38 -25.18
CA SER A 124 -7.92 -5.12 -24.28
C SER A 124 -7.19 -5.46 -22.97
N MET A 125 -7.79 -5.15 -21.82
CA MET A 125 -7.21 -5.42 -20.50
C MET A 125 -7.95 -6.52 -19.74
N SER A 126 -7.18 -7.40 -19.10
CA SER A 126 -7.73 -8.48 -18.28
C SER A 126 -8.31 -7.95 -16.96
N ARG A 127 -9.38 -8.58 -16.47
CA ARG A 127 -9.99 -8.28 -15.16
C ARG A 127 -8.97 -8.23 -14.02
N SER A 128 -7.98 -9.12 -14.05
CA SER A 128 -6.91 -9.16 -13.03
C SER A 128 -6.04 -7.91 -13.02
N ILE A 129 -5.72 -7.33 -14.19
CA ILE A 129 -4.93 -6.08 -14.26
C ILE A 129 -5.68 -4.95 -13.57
N LEU A 130 -6.99 -4.92 -13.72
CA LEU A 130 -7.86 -3.88 -13.21
C LEU A 130 -8.08 -4.00 -11.71
N GLU A 131 -8.26 -5.22 -11.20
CA GLU A 131 -8.30 -5.50 -9.77
C GLU A 131 -6.99 -5.09 -9.10
N ILE A 132 -5.85 -5.39 -9.73
CA ILE A 132 -4.52 -4.96 -9.26
C ILE A 132 -4.38 -3.44 -9.30
N SER A 133 -4.77 -2.79 -10.40
CA SER A 133 -4.67 -1.34 -10.56
C SER A 133 -5.55 -0.59 -9.55
N ALA A 134 -6.74 -1.11 -9.27
CA ALA A 134 -7.60 -0.61 -8.21
C ALA A 134 -6.98 -0.78 -6.82
N ALA A 135 -6.32 -1.91 -6.55
CA ALA A 135 -5.62 -2.15 -5.30
C ALA A 135 -4.42 -1.21 -5.11
N ILE A 136 -3.64 -0.97 -6.18
CA ILE A 136 -2.56 0.02 -6.18
C ILE A 136 -3.13 1.40 -5.86
N LYS A 137 -4.20 1.81 -6.55
CA LYS A 137 -4.80 3.13 -6.35
C LYS A 137 -5.36 3.33 -4.94
N LEU A 138 -5.81 2.26 -4.29
CA LEU A 138 -6.28 2.30 -2.91
C LEU A 138 -5.14 2.58 -1.92
N ASN A 139 -3.96 2.03 -2.16
CA ASN A 139 -2.79 2.16 -1.29
C ASN A 139 -1.50 2.43 -2.07
N PRO A 140 -1.40 3.57 -2.80
CA PRO A 140 -0.29 3.82 -3.71
C PRO A 140 1.04 3.89 -2.95
N GLN A 141 1.04 4.47 -1.76
CA GLN A 141 2.23 4.59 -0.91
C GLN A 141 2.79 3.24 -0.46
N VAL A 142 1.94 2.23 -0.27
CA VAL A 142 2.39 0.89 0.15
C VAL A 142 3.04 0.18 -1.02
N ILE A 143 2.42 0.22 -2.19
CA ILE A 143 2.97 -0.41 -3.39
C ILE A 143 4.27 0.28 -3.82
N ASP A 144 4.29 1.60 -3.80
CA ASP A 144 5.48 2.42 -4.05
C ASP A 144 6.65 2.00 -3.13
N LEU A 145 6.38 1.88 -1.82
CA LEU A 145 7.38 1.45 -0.86
C LEU A 145 7.89 0.02 -1.13
N LEU A 146 7.00 -0.91 -1.46
CA LEU A 146 7.37 -2.31 -1.74
C LEU A 146 8.17 -2.44 -3.04
N LEU A 147 7.78 -1.72 -4.10
CA LEU A 147 8.52 -1.66 -5.37
C LEU A 147 9.91 -1.04 -5.15
N SER A 148 9.98 0.07 -4.42
CA SER A 148 11.25 0.70 -4.03
C SER A 148 12.14 -0.26 -3.24
N SER A 149 11.55 -1.11 -2.39
CA SER A 149 12.31 -2.08 -1.59
C SER A 149 12.91 -3.21 -2.41
N VAL A 150 12.17 -3.78 -3.37
CA VAL A 150 12.70 -4.85 -4.23
C VAL A 150 13.72 -4.32 -5.24
N TYR A 151 13.56 -3.08 -5.69
CA TYR A 151 14.58 -2.38 -6.47
C TYR A 151 15.86 -2.16 -5.65
N ALA A 152 15.73 -1.62 -4.42
CA ALA A 152 16.86 -1.39 -3.53
C ALA A 152 17.63 -2.69 -3.21
N ASP A 153 16.94 -3.84 -3.12
CA ASP A 153 17.58 -5.14 -2.98
C ASP A 153 18.43 -5.55 -4.19
N ALA A 154 17.94 -5.35 -5.41
CA ALA A 154 18.73 -5.61 -6.61
C ALA A 154 19.98 -4.73 -6.68
N ILE A 155 19.84 -3.44 -6.39
CA ILE A 155 20.98 -2.50 -6.34
C ILE A 155 21.99 -2.90 -5.27
N LEU A 156 21.55 -3.25 -4.06
CA LEU A 156 22.45 -3.69 -2.97
C LEU A 156 23.25 -4.95 -3.35
N ARG A 157 22.63 -5.87 -4.08
CA ARG A 157 23.25 -7.12 -4.50
C ARG A 157 24.11 -6.97 -5.76
N HIS A 158 24.13 -5.78 -6.37
CA HIS A 158 24.72 -5.55 -7.70
C HIS A 158 24.22 -6.56 -8.74
N ASP A 159 22.92 -6.91 -8.66
CA ASP A 159 22.27 -7.90 -9.52
C ASP A 159 21.52 -7.18 -10.64
N ASP A 160 21.57 -7.74 -11.86
CA ASP A 160 20.80 -7.26 -13.01
C ASP A 160 19.33 -7.72 -12.94
N LYS A 161 18.97 -8.46 -11.89
CA LYS A 161 17.64 -9.03 -11.67
C LYS A 161 17.04 -8.68 -10.32
N ILE A 162 15.76 -8.32 -10.35
CA ILE A 162 14.90 -8.15 -9.19
C ILE A 162 14.27 -9.50 -8.84
N ARG A 163 14.41 -9.88 -7.57
CA ARG A 163 13.84 -11.10 -7.01
C ARG A 163 12.46 -10.83 -6.45
N PHE A 164 11.52 -11.73 -6.72
CA PHE A 164 10.22 -11.69 -6.06
C PHE A 164 10.42 -12.17 -4.61
N PRO A 165 10.12 -11.35 -3.59
CA PRO A 165 10.40 -11.71 -2.19
C PRO A 165 9.71 -13.02 -1.79
N GLY A 166 10.50 -14.00 -1.34
CA GLY A 166 9.99 -15.34 -0.95
C GLY A 166 9.64 -16.27 -2.12
N SER A 167 9.98 -15.91 -3.35
CA SER A 167 9.71 -16.70 -4.57
C SER A 167 10.99 -16.92 -5.39
N ARG A 168 10.95 -17.90 -6.31
CA ARG A 168 12.02 -18.14 -7.29
C ARG A 168 11.88 -17.29 -8.56
N GLN A 169 10.79 -16.54 -8.68
CA GLN A 169 10.53 -15.67 -9.84
C GLN A 169 11.45 -14.44 -9.83
N LEU A 170 11.81 -14.00 -11.03
CA LEU A 170 12.76 -12.93 -11.29
C LEU A 170 12.22 -12.05 -12.44
N ILE A 171 12.57 -10.78 -12.42
CA ILE A 171 12.43 -9.84 -13.56
C ILE A 171 13.77 -9.13 -13.76
N THR A 172 14.12 -8.78 -15.00
CA THR A 172 15.34 -7.99 -15.24
C THR A 172 15.16 -6.57 -14.74
N LEU A 173 16.26 -5.89 -14.43
CA LEU A 173 16.23 -4.49 -14.01
C LEU A 173 15.71 -3.59 -15.14
N ASP A 174 16.02 -3.91 -16.39
CA ASP A 174 15.57 -3.17 -17.58
C ASP A 174 14.06 -3.32 -17.79
N ASP A 175 13.52 -4.55 -17.74
CA ASP A 175 12.07 -4.76 -17.83
C ASP A 175 11.33 -4.05 -16.69
N PHE A 176 11.94 -4.01 -15.51
CA PHE A 176 11.38 -3.31 -14.36
C PHE A 176 11.33 -1.80 -14.57
N THR A 177 12.43 -1.18 -15.00
CA THR A 177 12.47 0.27 -15.24
C THR A 177 11.60 0.70 -16.42
N GLU A 178 11.49 -0.13 -17.47
CA GLU A 178 10.60 0.10 -18.60
C GLU A 178 9.12 0.03 -18.16
N GLY A 179 8.75 -0.97 -17.36
CA GLY A 179 7.37 -1.16 -16.92
C GLY A 179 6.91 -0.23 -15.79
N PHE A 180 7.85 0.40 -15.09
CA PHE A 180 7.60 1.34 -14.01
C PHE A 180 8.32 2.67 -14.29
N PRO A 181 7.82 3.47 -15.25
CA PRO A 181 8.42 4.77 -15.54
C PRO A 181 8.35 5.68 -14.32
N GLU A 182 9.24 6.68 -14.22
CA GLU A 182 9.32 7.62 -13.08
C GLU A 182 7.95 8.24 -12.68
N THR A 183 7.03 8.35 -13.63
CA THR A 183 5.67 8.86 -13.40
C THR A 183 4.70 7.86 -12.77
N PHE A 184 5.07 6.59 -12.58
CA PHE A 184 4.17 5.52 -12.10
C PHE A 184 3.60 5.82 -10.70
N ALA A 185 4.43 6.33 -9.79
CA ALA A 185 3.99 6.76 -8.46
C ALA A 185 2.97 7.91 -8.51
N ASN A 186 2.99 8.70 -9.58
CA ASN A 186 2.16 9.87 -9.80
C ASN A 186 0.95 9.61 -10.73
N MET A 187 0.76 8.36 -11.18
CA MET A 187 -0.40 8.01 -12.02
C MET A 187 -1.70 8.23 -11.25
N GLY A 188 -2.52 9.13 -11.79
CA GLY A 188 -3.67 9.66 -11.09
C GLY A 188 -4.92 8.81 -11.29
N SER A 189 -4.98 7.96 -12.32
CA SER A 189 -6.13 7.08 -12.57
C SER A 189 -5.77 5.60 -12.52
N LYS A 190 -6.75 4.75 -12.18
CA LYS A 190 -6.61 3.29 -12.29
C LYS A 190 -6.34 2.84 -13.72
N ARG A 191 -6.86 3.59 -14.69
CA ARG A 191 -6.69 3.37 -16.12
C ARG A 191 -5.23 3.52 -16.54
N GLU A 192 -4.59 4.63 -16.17
CA GLU A 192 -3.16 4.86 -16.45
C GLU A 192 -2.29 3.73 -15.89
N ILE A 193 -2.54 3.33 -14.64
CA ILE A 193 -1.85 2.23 -13.98
C ILE A 193 -2.06 0.91 -14.75
N ALA A 194 -3.30 0.63 -15.15
CA ALA A 194 -3.64 -0.58 -15.87
C ALA A 194 -2.97 -0.63 -17.25
N GLU A 195 -2.97 0.49 -17.99
CA GLU A 195 -2.32 0.61 -19.31
C GLU A 195 -0.79 0.46 -19.21
N ALA A 196 -0.17 0.96 -18.14
CA ALA A 196 1.25 0.74 -17.90
C ALA A 196 1.55 -0.75 -17.62
N LEU A 197 0.77 -1.38 -16.75
CA LEU A 197 0.96 -2.79 -16.40
C LEU A 197 0.60 -3.76 -17.54
N SER A 198 -0.30 -3.40 -18.45
CA SER A 198 -0.64 -4.24 -19.61
C SER A 198 0.50 -4.31 -20.62
N LYS A 199 1.30 -3.23 -20.73
CA LYS A 199 2.51 -3.19 -21.55
C LYS A 199 3.69 -3.91 -20.91
N ALA A 200 3.68 -4.08 -19.58
CA ALA A 200 4.74 -4.71 -18.81
C ALA A 200 4.25 -5.93 -17.99
N PRO A 201 4.04 -7.10 -18.65
CA PRO A 201 3.43 -8.27 -18.01
C PRO A 201 4.25 -8.86 -16.86
N GLU A 202 5.58 -8.76 -16.87
CA GLU A 202 6.41 -9.21 -15.74
C GLU A 202 6.28 -8.28 -14.53
N CYS A 203 6.18 -6.96 -14.76
CA CYS A 203 5.89 -5.96 -13.73
C CYS A 203 4.51 -6.18 -13.10
N LEU A 204 3.51 -6.53 -13.91
CA LEU A 204 2.20 -6.94 -13.42
C LEU A 204 2.29 -8.17 -12.49
N LYS A 205 3.07 -9.20 -12.84
CA LYS A 205 3.27 -10.36 -11.96
C LYS A 205 3.92 -9.95 -10.64
N LEU A 206 4.90 -9.05 -10.67
CA LEU A 206 5.57 -8.54 -9.47
C LEU A 206 4.59 -7.78 -8.57
N VAL A 207 3.83 -6.83 -9.12
CA VAL A 207 2.82 -6.08 -8.36
C VAL A 207 1.77 -7.01 -7.78
N LYS A 208 1.30 -7.99 -8.57
CA LYS A 208 0.36 -9.00 -8.09
C LYS A 208 0.93 -9.74 -6.88
N HIS A 209 2.16 -10.26 -7.01
CA HIS A 209 2.85 -10.97 -5.93
C HIS A 209 3.00 -10.10 -4.68
N LEU A 210 3.40 -8.84 -4.84
CA LEU A 210 3.56 -7.89 -3.74
C LEU A 210 2.21 -7.58 -3.06
N SER A 211 1.16 -7.34 -3.85
CA SER A 211 -0.18 -7.03 -3.34
C SER A 211 -0.77 -8.20 -2.56
N GLU A 212 -0.69 -9.42 -3.09
CA GLU A 212 -1.23 -10.63 -2.47
C GLU A 212 -0.47 -11.04 -1.20
N ASN A 213 0.84 -10.80 -1.15
CA ASN A 213 1.67 -11.27 -0.04
C ASN A 213 1.96 -10.22 1.03
N TYR A 214 1.94 -8.93 0.67
CA TYR A 214 2.40 -7.83 1.52
C TYR A 214 1.42 -6.67 1.64
N GLY A 215 0.45 -6.54 0.72
CA GLY A 215 -0.46 -5.40 0.67
C GLY A 215 -1.31 -5.22 1.95
N GLY A 216 -1.54 -6.29 2.72
CA GLY A 216 -2.23 -6.24 4.01
C GLY A 216 -1.35 -5.93 5.23
N TYR A 217 -0.02 -5.95 5.08
CA TYR A 217 0.90 -5.77 6.20
C TYR A 217 1.10 -4.32 6.59
N LEU A 218 1.10 -3.43 5.61
CA LEU A 218 1.41 -2.01 5.81
C LEU A 218 0.15 -1.17 5.63
N ILE A 219 -0.05 -0.23 6.55
CA ILE A 219 -1.10 0.77 6.48
C ILE A 219 -0.42 2.13 6.59
N PRO A 220 -0.57 3.05 5.61
CA PRO A 220 -0.06 4.41 5.75
C PRO A 220 -0.60 5.05 7.03
N ALA A 221 0.28 5.57 7.87
CA ALA A 221 -0.11 6.20 9.12
C ALA A 221 -0.65 7.60 8.80
N ASN A 222 -1.97 7.74 8.86
CA ASN A 222 -2.68 8.99 8.65
C ASN A 222 -3.44 9.42 9.92
N GLY A 223 -3.60 10.73 10.13
CA GLY A 223 -4.35 11.29 11.25
C GLY A 223 -3.85 10.80 12.61
N LYS A 224 -4.69 10.06 13.34
CA LYS A 224 -4.37 9.56 14.70
C LYS A 224 -3.31 8.46 14.75
N LEU A 225 -2.95 7.88 13.60
CA LEU A 225 -1.91 6.85 13.50
C LEU A 225 -0.52 7.46 13.33
N VAL A 226 -0.42 8.74 12.99
CA VAL A 226 0.86 9.44 12.88
C VAL A 226 1.47 9.58 14.27
N ILE A 227 2.72 9.16 14.41
CA ILE A 227 3.52 9.43 15.60
C ILE A 227 4.16 10.82 15.43
N PRO A 228 3.79 11.82 16.25
CA PRO A 228 4.35 13.17 16.15
C PRO A 228 5.83 13.22 16.55
N GLY A 229 6.51 14.28 16.11
CA GLY A 229 7.91 14.58 16.44
C GLY A 229 8.89 14.29 15.31
N PHE A 230 8.51 13.48 14.33
CA PHE A 230 9.28 13.30 13.10
C PHE A 230 9.03 14.47 12.13
N PRO A 231 10.02 14.84 11.29
CA PRO A 231 9.81 15.81 10.19
C PRO A 231 8.70 15.36 9.24
N ASP A 232 7.99 16.31 8.61
CA ASP A 232 6.89 16.03 7.66
C ASP A 232 7.31 15.18 6.45
N SER A 233 8.61 15.16 6.15
CA SER A 233 9.18 14.33 5.09
C SER A 233 9.35 12.86 5.45
N VAL A 234 9.22 12.49 6.73
CA VAL A 234 9.29 11.10 7.19
C VAL A 234 7.93 10.44 6.99
N ARG A 235 7.85 9.55 6.01
CA ARG A 235 6.64 8.72 5.81
C ARG A 235 6.56 7.65 6.89
N GLN A 236 5.36 7.42 7.41
CA GLN A 236 5.11 6.50 8.51
C GLN A 236 4.10 5.45 8.09
N PHE A 237 4.37 4.20 8.44
CA PHE A 237 3.48 3.08 8.16
C PHE A 237 3.29 2.25 9.43
N VAL A 238 2.05 1.84 9.67
CA VAL A 238 1.67 0.88 10.70
C VAL A 238 1.80 -0.53 10.13
N VAL A 239 2.40 -1.43 10.90
CA VAL A 239 2.43 -2.87 10.59
C VAL A 239 1.18 -3.53 11.17
N GLY A 240 0.17 -3.71 10.33
CA GLY A 240 -1.17 -4.17 10.71
C GLY A 240 -1.35 -5.69 10.75
N GLN A 241 -0.33 -6.48 10.40
CA GLN A 241 -0.36 -7.96 10.44
C GLN A 241 0.94 -8.52 10.99
N ALA A 242 0.85 -9.64 11.69
CA ALA A 242 2.02 -10.38 12.16
C ALA A 242 2.71 -11.07 10.97
N PRO A 243 4.03 -11.29 11.03
CA PRO A 243 4.72 -12.11 10.06
C PRO A 243 4.05 -13.48 9.88
N LYS A 244 3.78 -13.89 8.63
CA LYS A 244 3.18 -15.21 8.30
C LYS A 244 3.90 -16.40 8.96
N HIS A 245 5.19 -16.25 9.25
CA HIS A 245 6.03 -17.30 9.83
C HIS A 245 6.40 -17.07 11.30
N SER A 246 5.79 -16.10 12.00
CA SER A 246 5.96 -16.00 13.45
C SER A 246 5.19 -17.12 14.13
N SER A 247 5.86 -17.90 14.98
CA SER A 247 5.16 -18.80 15.89
C SER A 247 4.36 -17.94 16.86
N ASP A 248 3.03 -18.01 16.77
CA ASP A 248 2.12 -17.47 17.78
C ASP A 248 2.38 -18.22 19.08
N THR A 249 3.33 -17.72 19.85
CA THR A 249 3.48 -18.09 21.24
C THR A 249 2.70 -17.05 22.00
N SER A 250 1.44 -17.38 22.33
CA SER A 250 0.67 -16.61 23.30
C SER A 250 1.50 -16.56 24.58
N GLN A 251 1.98 -15.38 24.95
CA GLN A 251 2.62 -15.24 26.25
C GLN A 251 1.56 -15.47 27.33
N ASN A 252 1.92 -16.28 28.32
CA ASN A 252 1.16 -16.34 29.55
C ASN A 252 1.21 -14.94 30.18
N PRO A 253 0.06 -14.30 30.46
CA PRO A 253 -0.01 -12.96 31.04
C PRO A 253 0.55 -12.87 32.47
N ASN A 254 1.11 -13.95 33.04
CA ASN A 254 1.52 -14.03 34.44
C ASN A 254 2.95 -13.57 34.72
N ASP A 255 3.73 -13.12 33.74
CA ASP A 255 4.99 -12.37 33.96
C ASP A 255 4.69 -10.85 34.08
N GLU A 256 3.83 -10.48 35.04
CA GLU A 256 3.28 -9.13 35.25
C GLU A 256 4.30 -8.08 35.75
N MET A 257 5.55 -8.45 36.03
CA MET A 257 6.51 -7.51 36.63
C MET A 257 7.13 -6.51 35.64
N SER A 258 6.96 -6.67 34.32
CA SER A 258 7.58 -5.76 33.36
C SER A 258 6.73 -5.57 32.10
N GLY A 259 6.23 -4.36 31.88
CA GLY A 259 5.42 -4.03 30.70
C GLY A 259 6.19 -4.12 29.38
N PRO A 260 5.49 -3.98 28.24
CA PRO A 260 6.13 -3.96 26.93
C PRO A 260 7.10 -2.78 26.80
N MET A 261 8.21 -3.02 26.12
CA MET A 261 9.26 -2.04 25.86
C MET A 261 9.27 -1.66 24.38
N VAL A 262 9.57 -0.39 24.08
CA VAL A 262 9.74 0.11 22.72
C VAL A 262 11.22 0.12 22.38
N LEU A 263 11.57 -0.51 21.27
CA LEU A 263 12.95 -0.55 20.76
C LEU A 263 12.98 -0.14 19.28
N PHE A 264 14.09 0.43 18.86
CA PHE A 264 14.31 0.92 17.51
C PHE A 264 15.41 0.14 16.80
N HIS A 265 15.23 -0.06 15.50
CA HIS A 265 16.24 -0.70 14.65
C HIS A 265 16.37 0.04 13.32
N GLY A 266 17.58 0.49 13.00
CA GLY A 266 17.90 1.11 11.73
C GLY A 266 18.36 0.08 10.69
N THR A 267 17.75 0.10 9.50
CA THR A 267 18.07 -0.82 8.40
C THR A 267 17.95 -0.15 7.03
N THR A 268 18.34 -0.88 5.99
CA THR A 268 18.13 -0.47 4.59
C THR A 268 16.74 -0.88 4.11
N LEU A 269 16.24 -0.15 3.12
CA LEU A 269 14.98 -0.44 2.46
C LEU A 269 14.92 -1.85 1.85
N SER A 270 16.06 -2.39 1.38
CA SER A 270 16.10 -3.72 0.74
C SER A 270 15.65 -4.87 1.65
N TYR A 271 15.83 -4.75 2.96
CA TYR A 271 15.44 -5.80 3.91
C TYR A 271 13.97 -5.77 4.31
N LEU A 272 13.24 -4.69 4.00
CA LEU A 272 11.87 -4.49 4.47
C LEU A 272 10.92 -5.64 4.06
N PRO A 273 10.86 -6.12 2.80
CA PRO A 273 9.99 -7.24 2.44
C PRO A 273 10.31 -8.51 3.23
N GLY A 274 11.60 -8.79 3.43
CA GLY A 274 12.04 -9.95 4.22
C GLY A 274 11.61 -9.86 5.69
N ILE A 275 11.69 -8.67 6.27
CA ILE A 275 11.30 -8.38 7.65
C ILE A 275 9.78 -8.46 7.82
N LEU A 276 8.99 -7.95 6.87
CA LEU A 276 7.53 -8.05 6.93
C LEU A 276 7.06 -9.50 6.85
N LEU A 277 7.67 -10.31 5.96
CA LEU A 277 7.28 -11.71 5.80
C LEU A 277 7.68 -12.59 6.99
N ASN A 278 8.90 -12.40 7.50
CA ASN A 278 9.53 -13.34 8.42
C ASN A 278 9.80 -12.78 9.82
N GLY A 279 9.51 -11.51 10.07
CA GLY A 279 9.98 -10.80 11.26
C GLY A 279 11.48 -10.47 11.19
N LEU A 280 11.97 -9.87 12.27
CA LEU A 280 13.41 -9.65 12.45
C LEU A 280 14.12 -10.99 12.68
N LYS A 281 15.27 -11.17 12.03
CA LYS A 281 16.12 -12.35 12.21
C LYS A 281 17.47 -11.92 12.75
N ALA A 282 17.89 -12.58 13.83
CA ALA A 282 19.26 -12.54 14.29
C ALA A 282 20.00 -13.73 13.69
N LYS A 283 21.23 -13.51 13.25
CA LYS A 283 22.24 -14.55 13.01
C LYS A 283 23.09 -14.75 14.27
N SER A 284 23.52 -15.97 14.53
CA SER A 284 24.49 -16.27 15.57
C SER A 284 25.91 -16.01 15.06
N GLU A 285 26.35 -14.75 15.10
CA GLU A 285 27.74 -14.38 14.81
C GLU A 285 28.39 -13.83 16.09
N LYS A 286 29.68 -14.12 16.26
CA LYS A 286 30.44 -13.67 17.43
C LYS A 286 30.95 -12.24 17.19
N ILE A 287 30.52 -11.30 18.00
CA ILE A 287 30.97 -9.90 18.00
C ILE A 287 31.52 -9.61 19.40
N GLY A 288 32.85 -9.52 19.53
CA GLY A 288 33.51 -9.42 20.83
C GLY A 288 33.32 -10.69 21.68
N ASP A 289 32.81 -10.51 22.90
CA ASP A 289 32.44 -11.57 23.83
C ASP A 289 31.00 -12.08 23.67
N LYS A 290 30.18 -11.43 22.82
CA LYS A 290 28.77 -11.77 22.60
C LYS A 290 28.57 -12.57 21.31
N ILE A 291 27.59 -13.47 21.31
CA ILE A 291 27.15 -14.25 20.14
C ILE A 291 25.75 -13.78 19.76
N SER A 292 25.63 -12.77 18.89
CA SER A 292 24.37 -12.18 18.45
C SER A 292 24.62 -11.09 17.39
N THR A 293 23.64 -10.86 16.51
CA THR A 293 23.77 -9.85 15.42
C THR A 293 22.61 -8.87 15.31
N LEU A 294 21.53 -9.02 16.09
CA LEU A 294 20.44 -8.06 16.07
C LEU A 294 20.63 -7.04 17.19
N PHE A 295 20.98 -5.82 16.79
CA PHE A 295 21.14 -4.66 17.66
C PHE A 295 19.91 -3.78 17.57
N MET A 296 19.38 -3.39 18.72
CA MET A 296 18.26 -2.45 18.81
C MET A 296 18.51 -1.46 19.94
N ALA A 297 18.11 -0.22 19.74
CA ALA A 297 18.34 0.85 20.72
C ALA A 297 17.03 1.30 21.36
N GLU A 298 17.09 1.77 22.60
CA GLU A 298 15.96 2.48 23.21
C GLU A 298 15.79 3.86 22.57
N GLU A 299 16.88 4.60 22.35
CA GLU A 299 16.80 5.91 21.68
C GLU A 299 16.80 5.76 20.15
N PRO A 300 15.82 6.33 19.43
CA PRO A 300 15.78 6.25 17.97
C PRO A 300 17.00 6.90 17.32
N ALA A 301 17.60 7.92 17.96
CA ALA A 301 18.78 8.61 17.46
C ALA A 301 19.96 7.66 17.17
N SER A 302 20.15 6.62 18.00
CA SER A 302 21.17 5.58 17.76
C SER A 302 20.88 4.81 16.48
N SER A 303 19.60 4.46 16.27
CA SER A 303 19.18 3.74 15.06
C SER A 303 19.26 4.58 13.79
N TYR A 304 19.08 5.92 13.86
CA TYR A 304 19.21 6.82 12.71
C TYR A 304 20.57 6.71 12.03
N TYR A 305 21.65 6.61 12.82
CA TYR A 305 23.00 6.47 12.29
C TYR A 305 23.13 5.26 11.37
N TYR A 306 22.59 4.12 11.80
CA TYR A 306 22.54 2.90 10.99
C TYR A 306 21.66 3.03 9.75
N VAL A 307 20.60 3.83 9.83
CA VAL A 307 19.79 4.17 8.65
C VAL A 307 20.61 4.98 7.64
N GLY A 308 21.28 6.04 8.08
CA GLY A 308 22.07 6.93 7.22
C GLY A 308 23.16 6.20 6.44
N ARG A 309 23.88 5.28 7.09
CA ARG A 309 24.91 4.46 6.43
C ARG A 309 24.39 3.43 5.44
N ARG A 310 23.07 3.20 5.41
CA ARG A 310 22.43 2.12 4.66
C ARG A 310 21.39 2.63 3.65
N VAL A 311 21.47 3.92 3.36
CA VAL A 311 20.63 4.57 2.37
C VAL A 311 20.95 4.04 0.97
N ILE A 312 19.93 3.65 0.21
CA ILE A 312 20.05 3.14 -1.16
C ILE A 312 19.25 4.03 -2.11
N LYS A 313 19.76 4.19 -3.34
CA LYS A 313 19.05 4.89 -4.41
C LYS A 313 17.69 4.21 -4.65
N SER A 314 16.61 5.01 -4.63
CA SER A 314 15.29 4.54 -5.05
C SER A 314 15.13 4.75 -6.55
N LEU A 315 14.20 4.00 -7.15
CA LEU A 315 13.88 4.09 -8.58
C LEU A 315 13.30 5.45 -8.97
N TRP A 316 12.55 6.08 -8.06
CA TRP A 316 11.74 7.26 -8.36
C TRP A 316 12.53 8.55 -8.08
N GLU A 317 13.11 9.15 -9.12
CA GLU A 317 13.62 10.53 -9.07
C GLU A 317 12.52 11.50 -9.59
N PRO A 318 12.35 12.70 -9.02
CA PRO A 318 13.00 13.28 -7.84
C PRO A 318 12.18 13.04 -6.56
N ASP A 319 11.59 11.85 -6.39
CA ASP A 319 10.58 11.62 -5.36
C ASP A 319 11.17 11.41 -3.96
N VAL A 320 10.28 11.56 -2.96
CA VAL A 320 10.48 11.50 -1.50
C VAL A 320 11.23 10.26 -0.97
N HIS A 321 11.40 9.24 -1.82
CA HIS A 321 12.14 8.00 -1.52
C HIS A 321 13.57 7.97 -2.06
N SER A 322 13.98 8.98 -2.83
CA SER A 322 15.33 9.13 -3.33
C SER A 322 16.30 9.14 -2.16
N TYR A 323 17.15 8.10 -2.08
CA TYR A 323 18.07 7.90 -0.97
C TYR A 323 17.33 7.86 0.38
N CYS A 324 16.60 6.78 0.66
CA CYS A 324 16.03 6.56 1.97
C CYS A 324 16.57 5.29 2.65
N GLY A 325 16.40 5.25 3.97
CA GLY A 325 16.52 4.03 4.75
C GLY A 325 15.34 3.88 5.70
N VAL A 326 15.35 2.80 6.46
CA VAL A 326 14.19 2.38 7.26
C VAL A 326 14.55 2.37 8.75
N LEU A 327 13.79 3.12 9.53
CA LEU A 327 13.77 2.98 10.98
C LEU A 327 12.54 2.15 11.36
N LEU A 328 12.75 1.07 12.09
CA LEU A 328 11.69 0.24 12.65
C LEU A 328 11.47 0.63 14.10
N ALA A 329 10.22 0.76 14.51
CA ALA A 329 9.87 0.74 15.93
C ALA A 329 9.17 -0.58 16.26
N CYS A 330 9.70 -1.24 17.27
CA CYS A 330 9.37 -2.59 17.65
C CYS A 330 8.87 -2.63 19.08
N GLU A 331 7.91 -3.51 19.31
CA GLU A 331 7.46 -3.90 20.63
C GLU A 331 8.24 -5.14 21.07
N LEU A 332 8.96 -5.02 22.18
CA LEU A 332 9.47 -6.17 22.92
C LEU A 332 8.47 -6.47 24.04
N SER A 333 8.00 -7.72 24.10
CA SER A 333 6.90 -8.08 25.01
C SER A 333 7.29 -8.09 26.50
N ARG A 334 8.58 -7.89 26.81
CA ARG A 334 9.15 -7.87 28.16
C ARG A 334 10.14 -6.72 28.28
N THR A 335 10.32 -6.17 29.47
CA THR A 335 11.43 -5.26 29.74
C THR A 335 12.72 -6.07 29.91
N ARG A 336 13.84 -5.53 29.46
CA ARG A 336 15.18 -6.13 29.64
C ARG A 336 16.16 -5.03 30.05
N LYS A 337 17.23 -5.39 30.75
CA LYS A 337 18.36 -4.47 30.98
C LYS A 337 19.21 -4.36 29.70
N PRO A 338 19.66 -3.16 29.33
CA PRO A 338 20.50 -2.99 28.17
C PRO A 338 21.80 -3.78 28.29
N ASP A 339 22.30 -4.18 27.14
CA ASP A 339 23.55 -4.89 26.97
C ASP A 339 24.75 -3.94 26.99
N TRP A 340 24.55 -2.72 26.49
CA TRP A 340 25.50 -1.61 26.48
C TRP A 340 24.77 -0.31 26.78
N ASP A 341 25.39 0.56 27.58
CA ASP A 341 24.83 1.87 27.94
C ASP A 341 25.21 2.98 26.94
N TYR A 342 26.22 2.73 26.09
CA TYR A 342 26.75 3.69 25.10
C TYR A 342 27.31 3.01 23.85
N GLU A 343 27.02 3.59 22.68
CA GLU A 343 27.85 3.45 21.49
C GLU A 343 28.94 4.53 21.55
N ILE A 344 30.20 4.13 21.77
CA ILE A 344 31.33 5.02 21.48
C ILE A 344 31.49 5.01 19.96
N HIS A 345 31.31 6.16 19.32
CA HIS A 345 31.51 6.30 17.87
C HIS A 345 32.94 5.82 17.51
N PRO A 346 33.14 5.04 16.42
CA PRO A 346 34.47 4.57 16.01
C PRO A 346 35.49 5.71 15.81
N ASP A 347 34.97 6.89 15.45
CA ASP A 347 35.78 8.10 15.21
C ASP A 347 36.08 8.90 16.50
N GLY A 348 35.73 8.41 17.69
CA GLY A 348 36.10 9.01 18.98
C GLY A 348 35.43 10.36 19.34
N ASP A 349 34.89 11.08 18.36
CA ASP A 349 34.56 12.51 18.51
C ASP A 349 33.07 12.85 18.71
N VAL A 350 32.16 11.87 18.64
CA VAL A 350 30.73 12.12 18.87
C VAL A 350 30.29 11.45 20.16
N GLN A 351 30.47 12.15 21.28
CA GLN A 351 29.59 11.95 22.42
C GLN A 351 28.19 12.43 22.00
N ILE A 352 27.35 11.50 21.52
CA ILE A 352 25.92 11.78 21.50
C ILE A 352 25.57 11.92 22.98
N GLY A 353 25.38 13.15 23.47
CA GLY A 353 25.38 13.51 24.90
C GLY A 353 24.23 12.96 25.75
N ARG A 354 23.71 11.77 25.43
CA ARG A 354 22.69 11.03 26.16
C ARG A 354 23.10 9.55 26.22
N PRO A 355 22.84 8.84 27.33
CA PRO A 355 22.90 7.38 27.34
C PRO A 355 22.13 6.80 26.15
N GLN A 356 22.70 5.81 25.49
CA GLN A 356 22.08 5.14 24.34
C GLN A 356 22.02 3.65 24.64
N PRO A 357 21.03 3.21 25.44
CA PRO A 357 20.91 1.82 25.80
C PRO A 357 20.70 0.95 24.55
N ILE A 358 21.60 0.01 24.32
CA ILE A 358 21.55 -0.95 23.21
C ILE A 358 21.27 -2.34 23.77
N HIS A 359 20.35 -3.03 23.12
CA HIS A 359 19.95 -4.40 23.40
C HIS A 359 20.42 -5.31 22.28
N ILE A 360 20.98 -6.45 22.67
CA ILE A 360 21.57 -7.41 21.73
C ILE A 360 20.77 -8.72 21.82
N PHE A 361 20.26 -9.16 20.67
CA PHE A 361 19.36 -10.29 20.56
C PHE A 361 19.94 -11.44 19.75
N GLY A 362 19.78 -12.66 20.28
CA GLY A 362 20.05 -13.90 19.58
C GLY A 362 18.83 -14.40 18.79
N PRO A 363 18.98 -15.49 18.00
CA PRO A 363 17.88 -16.04 17.20
C PRO A 363 16.64 -16.39 18.02
N GLU A 364 16.82 -16.91 19.23
CA GLU A 364 15.71 -17.31 20.12
C GLU A 364 14.94 -16.12 20.72
N ASP A 365 15.54 -14.93 20.71
CA ASP A 365 14.90 -13.73 21.24
C ASP A 365 13.99 -13.05 20.23
N THR A 366 14.23 -13.23 18.93
CA THR A 366 13.52 -12.45 17.90
C THR A 366 12.04 -12.77 17.82
N ARG A 367 11.61 -13.95 18.30
CA ARG A 367 10.20 -14.32 18.46
C ARG A 367 9.42 -13.41 19.42
N PHE A 368 10.10 -12.69 20.31
CA PHE A 368 9.48 -11.77 21.27
C PHE A 368 9.36 -10.33 20.76
N ILE A 369 9.88 -10.07 19.54
CA ILE A 369 10.00 -8.75 18.96
C ILE A 369 8.98 -8.61 17.82
N LYS A 370 8.06 -7.65 17.94
CA LYS A 370 7.07 -7.36 16.92
C LYS A 370 7.35 -5.99 16.31
N VAL A 371 7.53 -5.93 14.99
CA VAL A 371 7.59 -4.65 14.28
C VAL A 371 6.18 -4.05 14.28
N ARG A 372 6.04 -2.80 14.73
CA ARG A 372 4.75 -2.12 14.83
C ARG A 372 4.65 -0.89 13.93
N TYR A 373 5.79 -0.20 13.73
CA TYR A 373 5.89 0.93 12.81
C TYR A 373 7.12 0.82 11.93
N VAL A 374 6.97 1.32 10.71
CA VAL A 374 8.02 1.52 9.71
C VAL A 374 8.08 3.00 9.39
N PHE A 375 9.24 3.62 9.63
CA PHE A 375 9.52 5.02 9.32
C PHE A 375 10.51 5.05 8.15
N ILE A 376 10.16 5.77 7.10
CA ILE A 376 11.01 5.97 5.94
C ILE A 376 11.76 7.27 6.14
N LEU A 377 13.06 7.19 6.35
CA LEU A 377 13.91 8.35 6.59
C LEU A 377 14.65 8.73 5.30
N PRO A 378 14.37 9.91 4.72
CA PRO A 378 15.19 10.47 3.65
C PRO A 378 16.63 10.68 4.10
N TYR A 379 17.57 10.69 3.16
CA TYR A 379 19.01 10.86 3.40
C TYR A 379 19.32 12.06 4.31
N TYR A 380 18.78 13.23 3.99
CA TYR A 380 19.04 14.44 4.78
C TYR A 380 18.48 14.37 6.22
N VAL A 381 17.49 13.50 6.47
CA VAL A 381 16.96 13.25 7.83
C VAL A 381 17.79 12.20 8.55
N SER A 382 18.13 11.09 7.88
CA SER A 382 18.84 9.97 8.51
C SER A 382 20.25 10.32 8.97
N PHE A 383 20.92 11.27 8.32
CA PHE A 383 22.23 11.80 8.76
C PHE A 383 22.15 12.85 9.87
N ASN A 384 20.96 13.39 10.14
CA ASN A 384 20.77 14.40 11.18
C ASN A 384 20.05 13.80 12.39
N TYR A 385 20.77 13.00 13.18
CA TYR A 385 20.25 12.33 14.37
C TYR A 385 19.61 13.29 15.40
N LYS A 386 19.91 14.60 15.34
CA LYS A 386 19.28 15.62 16.19
C LYS A 386 17.80 15.84 15.85
N LEU A 387 17.37 15.44 14.65
CA LEU A 387 15.96 15.43 14.24
C LEU A 387 15.21 14.19 14.75
N ALA A 388 15.90 13.22 15.36
CA ALA A 388 15.23 12.08 15.97
C ALA A 388 14.43 12.54 17.19
N PRO A 389 13.14 12.18 17.29
CA PRO A 389 12.36 12.46 18.49
C PRO A 389 12.97 11.72 19.69
N THR A 390 12.74 12.21 20.91
CA THR A 390 13.30 11.55 22.10
C THR A 390 12.47 10.33 22.51
N LEU A 391 13.10 9.33 23.13
CA LEU A 391 12.40 8.18 23.73
C LEU A 391 11.27 8.63 24.66
N SER A 392 11.49 9.67 25.49
CA SER A 392 10.48 10.19 26.42
C SER A 392 9.21 10.70 25.71
N THR A 393 9.36 11.19 24.48
CA THR A 393 8.26 11.64 23.63
C THR A 393 7.56 10.45 22.95
N LEU A 394 8.33 9.52 22.39
CA LEU A 394 7.80 8.45 21.55
C LEU A 394 7.15 7.32 22.36
N THR A 395 7.76 6.91 23.48
CA THR A 395 7.34 5.71 24.21
C THR A 395 5.89 5.77 24.66
N PRO A 396 5.39 6.84 25.32
CA PRO A 396 3.99 6.90 25.71
C PRO A 396 3.03 6.83 24.51
N LEU A 397 3.41 7.42 23.38
CA LEU A 397 2.60 7.47 22.17
C LEU A 397 2.57 6.10 21.48
N MET A 398 3.71 5.43 21.38
CA MET A 398 3.83 4.10 20.78
C MET A 398 3.15 3.04 21.63
N LEU A 399 3.36 3.03 22.95
CA LEU A 399 2.67 2.11 23.84
C LEU A 399 1.15 2.31 23.82
N LYS A 400 0.70 3.57 23.73
CA LYS A 400 -0.73 3.86 23.52
C LYS A 400 -1.21 3.33 22.17
N ALA A 401 -0.42 3.51 21.11
CA ALA A 401 -0.76 3.02 19.78
C ALA A 401 -0.83 1.48 19.74
N PHE A 402 0.09 0.76 20.40
CA PHE A 402 0.13 -0.71 20.46
C PHE A 402 -1.12 -1.30 21.13
N LYS A 403 -1.76 -0.55 22.03
CA LYS A 403 -3.04 -0.94 22.65
C LYS A 403 -4.25 -0.71 21.75
N SER A 404 -4.09 -0.13 20.56
CA SER A 404 -5.21 0.11 19.64
C SER A 404 -5.73 -1.19 19.02
N LYS A 405 -7.02 -1.18 18.63
CA LYS A 405 -7.68 -2.33 18.00
C LYS A 405 -6.99 -2.84 16.73
N ILE A 406 -6.17 -2.00 16.08
CA ILE A 406 -5.42 -2.35 14.88
C ILE A 406 -4.39 -3.44 15.18
N PHE A 407 -3.76 -3.40 16.36
CA PHE A 407 -2.76 -4.39 16.77
C PHE A 407 -3.33 -5.52 17.63
N GLN A 408 -4.58 -5.40 18.09
CA GLN A 408 -5.27 -6.44 18.87
C GLN A 408 -5.92 -7.53 18.01
N ARG A 409 -6.07 -7.28 16.70
CA ARG A 409 -6.57 -8.27 15.72
C ARG A 409 -5.46 -9.09 15.07
N VAL A 410 -4.23 -8.88 15.51
CA VAL A 410 -2.99 -9.46 14.97
C VAL A 410 -2.51 -10.60 15.82
#